data_AF-A0A8X6H8L4-F1
#
_entry.id   AF-A0A8X6H8L4-F1
#
_cell.length_a   1.000
_cell.length_b   1.000
_cell.length_c   1.000
_cell.angle_alpha   90.00
_cell.angle_beta   90.00
_cell.angle_gamma   90.00
#
_symmetry.space_group_name_H-M   'P 1'
#
loop_
_entity.id
_entity.type
_entity.pdbx_description
1 polymer ?
#
loop_
_entity_poly.entity_id
_entity_poly.type
_entity_poly.pdbx_seq_one_letter_code
_entity_poly.pdbx_strand_id
1 'polypeptide(L)'
;MGYVDLGDRMASTYTFARRTRKWTKKLFFSLIDIAVLNAFLLLKACQTSSKFSLKEFRMNLITSLIGKINHKNVEPSVTKKTGFCGIPPALVQRYAEELQHSIVDVADALDQIRITSLQQQGRRGVPNDFLSDSCIVPVIEPNYSSLQSWLTSLGLPMYLSNFESCGVTELHHVATLNEEDLAHLGVRNPYHQVYLESAIGALFMRYRRRPQTYPQGPSIA
;
A
#
# COMPACT_ATOMS: atom_id res chain seq x y z
N MET A 1 34.75 26.24 -13.28
CA MET A 1 34.78 25.63 -11.93
C MET A 1 33.38 25.39 -11.31
N GLY A 2 32.24 25.71 -11.95
CA GLY A 2 30.90 25.56 -11.33
C GLY A 2 29.95 24.52 -11.97
N TYR A 3 30.46 23.66 -12.87
CA TYR A 3 29.61 22.69 -13.59
C TYR A 3 29.25 21.47 -12.72
N VAL A 4 30.13 21.11 -11.79
CA VAL A 4 29.90 20.06 -10.78
C VAL A 4 28.75 20.50 -9.85
N ASP A 5 28.79 21.73 -9.35
CA ASP A 5 27.74 22.28 -8.47
C ASP A 5 26.36 22.32 -9.15
N LEU A 6 26.31 22.63 -10.44
CA LEU A 6 25.06 22.61 -11.21
C LEU A 6 24.51 21.19 -11.34
N GLY A 7 25.38 20.21 -11.60
CA GLY A 7 25.03 18.79 -11.63
C GLY A 7 24.49 18.30 -10.28
N ASP A 8 25.17 18.63 -9.19
CA ASP A 8 24.75 18.28 -7.83
C ASP A 8 23.41 18.93 -7.46
N ARG A 9 23.19 20.19 -7.88
CA ARG A 9 21.90 20.87 -7.70
C ARG A 9 20.78 20.19 -8.50
N MET A 10 21.05 19.75 -9.72
CA MET A 10 20.07 19.02 -10.54
C MET A 10 19.75 17.64 -9.97
N ALA A 11 20.77 16.91 -9.49
CA ALA A 11 20.59 15.59 -8.88
C ALA A 11 19.82 15.67 -7.55
N SER A 12 20.09 16.68 -6.73
CA SER A 12 19.39 16.90 -5.46
C SER A 12 17.92 17.31 -5.61
N THR A 13 17.55 17.98 -6.72
CA THR A 13 16.17 18.44 -6.96
C THR A 13 15.17 17.27 -7.05
N TYR A 14 15.61 16.09 -7.53
CA TYR A 14 14.76 14.91 -7.69
C TYR A 14 15.45 13.65 -7.15
N THR A 15 16.10 13.74 -6.00
CA THR A 15 16.83 12.60 -5.46
C THR A 15 15.90 11.45 -5.06
N PHE A 16 16.34 10.21 -5.32
CA PHE A 16 15.73 8.99 -4.77
C PHE A 16 16.15 8.73 -3.31
N ALA A 17 16.84 9.67 -2.65
CA ALA A 17 17.28 9.53 -1.28
C ALA A 17 16.10 9.23 -0.35
N ARG A 18 16.18 8.09 0.33
CA ARG A 18 15.26 7.66 1.39
C ARG A 18 16.05 7.39 2.65
N ARG A 19 15.38 7.46 3.80
CA ARG A 19 16.00 7.14 5.09
C ARG A 19 16.37 5.66 5.07
N THR A 20 17.66 5.35 5.15
CA THR A 20 18.15 3.97 5.18
C THR A 20 19.35 3.87 6.12
N ARG A 21 19.43 2.78 6.89
CA ARG A 21 20.57 2.49 7.77
C ARG A 21 21.75 1.82 7.02
N LYS A 22 21.57 1.42 5.76
CA LYS A 22 22.56 0.70 4.96
C LYS A 22 23.22 1.62 3.93
N TRP A 23 24.51 1.92 4.12
CA TRP A 23 25.25 2.85 3.25
C TRP A 23 25.28 2.41 1.77
N THR A 24 25.27 1.10 1.50
CA THR A 24 25.26 0.56 0.13
C THR A 24 23.98 0.93 -0.64
N LYS A 25 22.84 1.00 0.05
CA LYS A 25 21.58 1.46 -0.55
C LYS A 25 21.65 2.94 -0.90
N LYS A 26 22.26 3.76 -0.04
CA LYS A 26 22.50 5.18 -0.31
C LYS A 26 23.33 5.35 -1.59
N LEU A 27 24.43 4.61 -1.72
CA LEU A 27 25.25 4.62 -2.92
C LEU A 27 24.46 4.19 -4.18
N PHE A 28 23.68 3.11 -4.08
CA PHE A 28 22.86 2.62 -5.20
C PHE A 28 21.86 3.66 -5.70
N PHE A 29 21.13 4.33 -4.81
CA PHE A 29 20.18 5.39 -5.21
C PHE A 29 20.89 6.62 -5.78
N SER A 30 22.04 6.99 -5.23
CA SER A 30 22.88 8.05 -5.80
C SER A 30 23.36 7.73 -7.21
N LEU A 31 23.72 6.47 -7.50
CA LEU A 31 24.07 6.03 -8.85
C LEU A 31 22.89 6.13 -9.81
N ILE A 32 21.68 5.79 -9.38
CA ILE A 32 20.46 5.94 -10.19
C ILE A 32 20.18 7.42 -10.47
N ASP A 33 20.26 8.29 -9.47
CA ASP A 33 20.05 9.74 -9.63
C ASP A 33 20.98 10.31 -10.72
N ILE A 34 22.26 9.96 -10.67
CA ILE A 34 23.27 10.39 -11.66
C ILE A 34 22.98 9.76 -13.04
N ALA A 35 22.62 8.48 -13.11
CA ALA A 35 22.31 7.81 -14.38
C ALA A 35 21.10 8.44 -15.09
N VAL A 36 20.04 8.77 -14.34
CA VAL A 36 18.85 9.45 -14.87
C VAL A 36 19.19 10.86 -15.37
N LEU A 37 20.01 11.59 -14.61
CA LEU A 37 20.48 12.92 -15.03
C LEU A 37 21.32 12.85 -16.31
N ASN A 38 22.26 11.90 -16.38
CA ASN A 38 23.11 11.70 -17.55
C ASN A 38 22.28 11.33 -18.80
N ALA A 39 21.29 10.44 -18.66
CA ALA A 39 20.39 10.09 -19.75
C ALA A 39 19.57 11.29 -20.26
N PHE A 40 19.12 12.15 -19.34
CA PHE A 40 18.41 13.39 -19.70
C PHE A 40 19.32 14.39 -20.43
N LEU A 41 20.57 14.55 -19.98
CA LEU A 41 21.54 15.43 -20.63
C LEU A 41 21.88 14.93 -22.04
N LEU A 42 22.05 13.62 -22.22
CA LEU A 42 22.23 13.00 -23.54
C LEU A 42 21.02 13.26 -24.45
N LEU A 43 19.80 13.10 -23.95
CA LEU A 43 18.59 13.40 -24.71
C LEU A 43 18.54 14.86 -25.19
N LYS A 44 18.89 15.80 -24.30
CA LYS A 44 18.98 17.23 -24.64
C LYS A 44 20.06 17.56 -25.65
N ALA A 45 21.18 16.83 -25.63
CA ALA A 45 22.23 16.98 -26.64
C ALA A 45 21.77 16.49 -28.02
N CYS A 46 20.89 15.47 -28.07
CA CYS A 46 20.39 14.90 -29.32
C CYS A 46 19.11 15.56 -29.86
N GLN A 47 18.29 16.22 -29.02
CA GLN A 47 17.04 16.89 -29.44
C GLN A 47 17.15 18.42 -29.32
N THR A 48 17.31 19.09 -30.45
CA THR A 48 17.55 20.54 -30.54
C THR A 48 16.26 21.39 -30.48
N SER A 49 15.07 20.81 -30.64
CA SER A 49 13.83 21.56 -30.90
C SER A 49 12.73 21.46 -29.83
N SER A 50 12.83 20.57 -28.84
CA SER A 50 11.80 20.40 -27.80
C SER A 50 12.27 20.88 -26.42
N LYS A 51 11.46 21.73 -25.76
CA LYS A 51 11.67 22.14 -24.36
C LYS A 51 11.24 21.01 -23.40
N PHE A 52 12.00 19.92 -23.38
CA PHE A 52 11.69 18.78 -22.52
C PHE A 52 12.23 19.01 -21.09
N SER A 53 11.35 18.97 -20.09
CA SER A 53 11.72 19.19 -18.68
C SER A 53 12.25 17.91 -18.02
N LEU A 54 13.10 18.04 -16.99
CA LEU A 54 13.60 16.87 -16.24
C LEU A 54 12.46 16.10 -15.57
N LYS A 55 11.43 16.80 -15.08
CA LYS A 55 10.23 16.18 -14.49
C LYS A 55 9.51 15.29 -15.51
N GLU A 56 9.28 15.81 -16.71
CA GLU A 56 8.55 15.11 -17.77
C GLU A 56 9.34 13.90 -18.30
N PHE A 57 10.66 14.05 -18.44
CA PHE A 57 11.56 12.92 -18.74
C PHE A 57 11.44 11.81 -17.71
N ARG A 58 11.49 12.15 -16.41
CA ARG A 58 11.36 11.17 -15.34
C ARG A 58 10.00 10.49 -15.32
N MET A 59 8.91 11.22 -15.54
CA MET A 59 7.57 10.62 -15.61
C MET A 59 7.43 9.64 -16.78
N ASN A 60 7.96 9.99 -17.95
CA ASN A 60 7.94 9.10 -19.11
C ASN A 60 8.84 7.88 -18.90
N LEU A 61 10.01 8.07 -18.27
CA LEU A 61 10.90 6.98 -17.88
C LEU A 61 10.21 6.02 -16.90
N ILE A 62 9.59 6.54 -15.84
CA ILE A 62 8.83 5.75 -14.85
C ILE A 62 7.71 4.98 -15.55
N THR A 63 6.92 5.65 -16.38
CA THR A 63 5.82 5.02 -17.12
C THR A 63 6.32 3.93 -18.05
N SER A 64 7.45 4.14 -18.72
CA SER A 64 8.07 3.16 -19.63
C SER A 64 8.67 1.96 -18.88
N LEU A 65 9.23 2.18 -17.69
CA LEU A 65 9.74 1.12 -16.81
C LEU A 65 8.60 0.31 -16.19
N ILE A 66 7.51 0.97 -15.78
CA ILE A 66 6.31 0.32 -15.23
C ILE A 66 5.54 -0.41 -16.35
N GLY A 67 5.44 0.17 -17.55
CA GLY A 67 4.66 -0.32 -18.69
C GLY A 67 5.15 -1.63 -19.32
N LYS A 68 6.21 -2.23 -18.78
CA LYS A 68 6.66 -3.62 -19.09
C LYS A 68 6.39 -4.61 -17.96
N ILE A 69 5.93 -4.16 -16.80
CA ILE A 69 5.49 -4.98 -15.66
C ILE A 69 3.96 -5.15 -15.77
N ASN A 70 3.45 -5.54 -16.94
CA ASN A 70 2.02 -5.65 -17.16
C ASN A 70 1.42 -6.87 -16.42
N HIS A 71 0.35 -6.62 -15.67
CA HIS A 71 -0.90 -7.38 -15.72
C HIS A 71 -0.82 -8.93 -15.71
N LYS A 72 0.06 -9.52 -14.92
CA LYS A 72 -0.16 -10.89 -14.44
C LYS A 72 -0.74 -10.81 -13.04
N ASN A 73 -2.07 -10.72 -13.00
CA ASN A 73 -2.96 -10.93 -11.86
C ASN A 73 -2.41 -10.48 -10.50
N VAL A 74 -2.67 -9.21 -10.15
CA VAL A 74 -2.67 -8.79 -8.75
C VAL A 74 -3.97 -9.31 -8.12
N GLU A 75 -4.02 -10.63 -7.93
CA GLU A 75 -4.87 -11.23 -6.91
C GLU A 75 -4.37 -10.69 -5.55
N PRO A 76 -5.24 -10.11 -4.71
CA PRO A 76 -4.89 -9.67 -3.37
C PRO A 76 -4.76 -10.89 -2.44
N SER A 77 -3.86 -11.82 -2.75
CA SER A 77 -3.40 -12.80 -1.77
C SER A 77 -2.30 -12.14 -0.95
N VAL A 78 -2.51 -12.08 0.36
CA VAL A 78 -1.45 -11.79 1.32
C VAL A 78 -0.31 -12.77 1.02
N THR A 79 0.89 -12.24 0.76
CA THR A 79 2.13 -12.93 0.34
C THR A 79 2.20 -13.51 -1.08
N LYS A 80 2.55 -12.67 -2.06
CA LYS A 80 3.05 -13.14 -3.36
C LYS A 80 4.36 -13.93 -3.22
N LYS A 81 4.54 -14.91 -4.10
CA LYS A 81 5.73 -15.78 -4.29
C LYS A 81 7.07 -15.03 -4.51
N THR A 82 7.06 -13.70 -4.50
CA THR A 82 8.17 -12.81 -4.85
C THR A 82 8.93 -12.25 -3.64
N GLY A 83 8.55 -12.58 -2.40
CA GLY A 83 9.28 -12.17 -1.20
C GLY A 83 9.14 -10.69 -0.82
N PHE A 84 8.25 -9.95 -1.48
CA PHE A 84 7.92 -8.57 -1.11
C PHE A 84 7.22 -8.50 0.26
N CYS A 85 7.52 -7.44 1.01
CA CYS A 85 6.82 -7.13 2.26
C CYS A 85 5.37 -6.75 1.94
N GLY A 86 4.43 -7.61 2.34
CA GLY A 86 3.00 -7.43 2.11
C GLY A 86 2.25 -6.81 3.29
N ILE A 87 2.96 -6.08 4.17
CA ILE A 87 2.36 -5.47 5.35
C ILE A 87 1.56 -4.23 4.91
N PRO A 88 0.24 -4.17 5.19
CA PRO A 88 -0.58 -3.02 4.81
C PRO A 88 -0.18 -1.77 5.60
N PRO A 89 -0.03 -0.59 4.97
CA PRO A 89 0.26 0.66 5.69
C PRO A 89 -0.76 0.99 6.79
N ALA A 90 -2.04 0.74 6.53
CA ALA A 90 -3.12 0.94 7.51
C ALA A 90 -2.95 0.06 8.76
N LEU A 91 -2.38 -1.15 8.61
CA LEU A 91 -2.12 -2.03 9.75
C LEU A 91 -1.02 -1.44 10.65
N VAL A 92 0.03 -0.89 10.05
CA VAL A 92 1.13 -0.24 10.78
C VAL A 92 0.62 1.01 11.50
N GLN A 93 -0.16 1.86 10.80
CA GLN A 93 -0.76 3.07 11.37
C GLN A 93 -1.64 2.74 12.58
N ARG A 94 -2.56 1.77 12.43
CA ARG A 94 -3.43 1.32 13.52
C ARG A 94 -2.64 0.85 14.74
N TYR A 95 -1.66 -0.03 14.56
CA TYR A 95 -0.84 -0.51 15.68
C TYR A 95 0.00 0.61 16.31
N ALA A 96 0.48 1.58 15.53
CA ALA A 96 1.19 2.74 16.06
C ALA A 96 0.29 3.59 16.98
N GLU A 97 -0.96 3.80 16.58
CA GLU A 97 -1.96 4.50 17.38
C GLU A 97 -2.35 3.71 18.64
N GLU A 98 -2.70 2.43 18.51
CA GLU A 98 -3.11 1.59 19.65
C GLU A 98 -2.00 1.41 20.69
N LEU A 99 -0.77 1.19 20.23
CA LEU A 99 0.37 0.96 21.11
C LEU A 99 1.02 2.27 21.58
N GLN A 100 0.60 3.43 21.05
CA GLN A 100 1.23 4.73 21.32
C GLN A 100 2.73 4.74 21.01
N HIS A 101 3.12 4.06 19.94
CA HIS A 101 4.50 3.94 19.48
C HIS A 101 4.69 4.63 18.13
N SER A 102 5.94 4.91 17.76
CA SER A 102 6.23 5.53 16.47
C SER A 102 5.93 4.57 15.31
N ILE A 103 5.44 5.11 14.18
CA ILE A 103 5.22 4.34 12.95
C ILE A 103 6.48 3.60 12.52
N VAL A 104 7.66 4.18 12.74
CA VAL A 104 8.95 3.58 12.38
C VAL A 104 9.20 2.31 13.19
N ASP A 105 9.01 2.38 14.51
CA ASP A 105 9.27 1.23 15.39
C ASP A 105 8.27 0.10 15.15
N VAL A 106 7.00 0.44 14.94
CA VAL A 106 5.95 -0.54 14.62
C VAL A 106 6.18 -1.18 13.24
N ALA A 107 6.56 -0.39 12.24
CA ALA A 107 6.91 -0.92 10.92
C ALA A 107 8.10 -1.89 11.00
N ASP A 108 9.16 -1.50 11.69
CA ASP A 108 10.35 -2.34 11.90
C ASP A 108 9.96 -3.65 12.62
N ALA A 109 9.18 -3.56 13.71
CA ALA A 109 8.74 -4.72 14.47
C ALA A 109 7.88 -5.69 13.64
N LEU A 110 6.88 -5.19 12.92
CA LEU A 110 6.02 -6.01 12.07
C LEU A 110 6.82 -6.67 10.93
N ASP A 111 7.79 -5.97 10.34
CA ASP A 111 8.64 -6.54 9.30
C ASP A 111 9.56 -7.64 9.86
N GLN A 112 10.09 -7.48 11.08
CA GLN A 112 10.86 -8.52 11.76
C GLN A 112 10.03 -9.77 12.07
N ILE A 113 8.80 -9.60 12.57
CA ILE A 113 7.88 -10.71 12.82
C ILE A 113 7.60 -11.47 11.52
N ARG A 114 7.32 -10.74 10.43
CA ARG A 114 7.09 -11.33 9.10
C ARG A 114 8.30 -12.14 8.63
N ILE A 115 9.51 -11.59 8.73
CA ILE A 115 10.73 -12.28 8.28
C ILE A 115 10.98 -13.53 9.12
N THR A 116 10.81 -13.44 10.43
CA THR A 116 10.98 -14.57 11.35
C THR A 116 9.99 -15.69 11.04
N SER A 117 8.73 -15.35 10.79
CA SER A 117 7.70 -16.32 10.36
C SER A 117 8.04 -16.98 9.02
N LEU A 118 8.55 -16.22 8.04
CA LEU A 118 9.00 -16.78 6.77
C LEU A 118 10.18 -17.74 6.95
N GLN A 119 11.15 -17.40 7.80
CA GLN A 119 12.30 -18.25 8.09
C GLN A 119 11.87 -19.58 8.73
N GLN A 120 10.90 -19.57 9.64
CA GLN A 120 10.32 -20.77 10.24
C GLN A 120 9.64 -21.68 9.20
N GLN A 121 9.12 -21.11 8.10
CA GLN A 121 8.54 -21.84 6.97
C GLN A 121 9.59 -22.25 5.91
N GLY A 122 10.90 -22.08 6.18
CA GLY A 122 11.97 -22.36 5.22
C GLY A 122 12.04 -21.36 4.05
N ARG A 123 11.38 -20.20 4.16
CA ARG A 123 11.35 -19.15 3.14
C ARG A 123 12.28 -18.00 3.54
N ARG A 124 12.95 -17.39 2.55
CA ARG A 124 13.78 -16.20 2.79
C ARG A 124 12.94 -14.94 2.65
N GLY A 125 12.80 -14.17 3.74
CA GLY A 125 12.22 -12.83 3.71
C GLY A 125 13.26 -11.76 3.35
N VAL A 126 12.88 -10.75 2.57
CA VAL A 126 13.70 -9.56 2.31
C VAL A 126 13.22 -8.43 3.22
N PRO A 127 14.08 -7.82 4.07
CA PRO A 127 13.72 -6.66 4.87
C PRO A 127 13.28 -5.47 4.03
N ASN A 128 12.18 -4.84 4.44
CA ASN A 128 11.65 -3.63 3.84
C ASN A 128 12.01 -2.40 4.67
N ASP A 129 13.24 -1.91 4.46
CA ASP A 129 13.75 -0.69 5.10
C ASP A 129 12.93 0.59 4.77
N PHE A 130 11.93 0.53 3.89
CA PHE A 130 11.10 1.67 3.47
C PHE A 130 9.62 1.52 3.85
N LEU A 131 9.26 0.53 4.68
CA LEU A 131 7.87 0.30 5.08
C LEU A 131 7.27 1.52 5.78
N SER A 132 8.04 2.17 6.67
CA SER A 132 7.60 3.37 7.37
C SER A 132 7.27 4.52 6.42
N ASP A 133 8.02 4.71 5.33
CA ASP A 133 7.78 5.79 4.37
C ASP A 133 6.43 5.62 3.67
N SER A 134 6.04 4.37 3.40
CA SER A 134 4.74 4.04 2.79
C SER A 134 3.57 4.30 3.74
N CYS A 135 3.81 4.41 5.04
CA CYS A 135 2.79 4.64 6.07
C CYS A 135 2.52 6.13 6.33
N ILE A 136 3.29 7.04 5.73
CA ILE A 136 3.07 8.49 5.91
C ILE A 136 1.96 9.00 4.97
N VAL A 137 1.66 8.27 3.90
CA VAL A 137 0.61 8.64 2.95
C VAL A 137 -0.75 8.43 3.62
N PRO A 138 -1.60 9.46 3.74
CA PRO A 138 -2.95 9.29 4.27
C PRO A 138 -3.74 8.37 3.34
N VAL A 139 -4.41 7.36 3.91
CA VAL A 139 -5.33 6.51 3.17
C VAL A 139 -6.56 7.36 2.82
N ILE A 140 -6.70 7.72 1.55
CA ILE A 140 -7.76 8.66 1.09
C ILE A 140 -9.12 7.95 1.03
N GLU A 141 -9.16 6.66 0.65
CA GLU A 141 -10.38 5.86 0.62
C GLU A 141 -10.14 4.38 0.92
N PRO A 142 -11.06 3.70 1.64
CA PRO A 142 -11.03 2.24 1.80
C PRO A 142 -11.22 1.51 0.46
N ASN A 143 -10.69 0.29 0.36
CA ASN A 143 -10.84 -0.53 -0.83
C ASN A 143 -12.09 -1.41 -0.73
N TYR A 144 -13.10 -1.14 -1.57
CA TYR A 144 -14.37 -1.86 -1.57
C TYR A 144 -14.47 -3.01 -2.59
N SER A 145 -13.35 -3.55 -3.08
CA SER A 145 -13.37 -4.62 -4.11
C SER A 145 -13.77 -5.99 -3.57
N SER A 146 -13.38 -6.31 -2.34
CA SER A 146 -13.70 -7.56 -1.65
C SER A 146 -13.65 -7.36 -0.14
N LEU A 147 -14.23 -8.27 0.65
CA LEU A 147 -14.14 -8.26 2.11
C LEU A 147 -12.69 -8.18 2.59
N GLN A 148 -11.83 -9.04 2.06
CA GLN A 148 -10.41 -9.06 2.40
C GLN A 148 -9.73 -7.72 2.07
N SER A 149 -10.00 -7.16 0.89
CA SER A 149 -9.39 -5.89 0.47
C SER A 149 -9.85 -4.73 1.36
N TRP A 150 -11.12 -4.74 1.76
CA TRP A 150 -11.71 -3.76 2.65
C TRP A 150 -11.09 -3.83 4.06
N LEU A 151 -11.10 -5.01 4.68
CA LEU A 151 -10.47 -5.24 5.99
C LEU A 151 -8.97 -4.88 5.97
N THR A 152 -8.26 -5.23 4.89
CA THR A 152 -6.84 -4.88 4.71
C THR A 152 -6.64 -3.36 4.65
N SER A 153 -7.53 -2.65 3.95
CA SER A 153 -7.47 -1.18 3.84
C SER A 153 -7.78 -0.45 5.14
N LEU A 154 -8.54 -1.09 6.05
CA LEU A 154 -8.79 -0.60 7.41
C LEU A 154 -7.67 -0.97 8.39
N GLY A 155 -6.66 -1.75 7.97
CA GLY A 155 -5.66 -2.26 8.90
C GLY A 155 -6.19 -3.35 9.83
N LEU A 156 -7.28 -4.03 9.43
CA LEU A 156 -7.92 -5.12 10.17
C LEU A 156 -7.93 -6.47 9.42
N PRO A 157 -6.84 -6.91 8.76
CA PRO A 157 -6.84 -8.16 7.98
C PRO A 157 -7.04 -9.42 8.85
N MET A 158 -6.74 -9.37 10.15
CA MET A 158 -6.86 -10.54 11.03
C MET A 158 -8.29 -10.96 11.36
N TYR A 159 -9.31 -10.16 11.01
CA TYR A 159 -10.72 -10.51 11.16
C TYR A 159 -11.30 -11.22 9.93
N LEU A 160 -10.52 -11.43 8.87
CA LEU A 160 -11.04 -12.08 7.67
C LEU A 160 -11.63 -13.46 7.98
N SER A 161 -10.88 -14.31 8.68
CA SER A 161 -11.32 -15.67 9.04
C SER A 161 -12.55 -15.66 9.95
N ASN A 162 -12.64 -14.67 10.85
CA ASN A 162 -13.81 -14.48 11.72
C ASN A 162 -15.08 -14.28 10.88
N PHE A 163 -15.04 -13.36 9.92
CA PHE A 163 -16.19 -13.05 9.07
C PHE A 163 -16.54 -14.23 8.15
N GLU A 164 -15.54 -14.84 7.50
CA GLU A 164 -15.75 -15.98 6.61
C GLU A 164 -16.31 -17.20 7.34
N SER A 165 -15.86 -17.46 8.58
CA SER A 165 -16.33 -18.59 9.39
C SER A 165 -17.82 -18.50 9.76
N CYS A 166 -18.37 -17.28 9.76
CA CYS A 166 -19.79 -17.02 10.01
C CYS A 166 -20.58 -16.83 8.71
N GLY A 167 -19.99 -17.12 7.54
CA GLY A 167 -20.64 -17.00 6.24
C GLY A 167 -20.74 -15.57 5.70
N VAL A 168 -20.11 -14.59 6.35
CA VAL A 168 -20.08 -13.20 5.89
C VAL A 168 -18.89 -13.03 4.96
N THR A 169 -19.09 -13.28 3.66
CA THR A 169 -18.03 -13.15 2.62
C THR A 169 -18.17 -11.89 1.77
N GLU A 170 -19.36 -11.29 1.77
CA GLU A 170 -19.74 -10.20 0.87
C GLU A 170 -19.93 -8.88 1.62
N LEU A 171 -19.45 -7.79 1.03
CA LEU A 171 -19.50 -6.45 1.65
C LEU A 171 -20.93 -5.93 1.86
N HIS A 172 -21.91 -6.42 1.09
CA HIS A 172 -23.30 -6.02 1.30
C HIS A 172 -23.89 -6.61 2.59
N HIS A 173 -23.49 -7.83 2.97
CA HIS A 173 -23.85 -8.42 4.27
C HIS A 173 -23.13 -7.69 5.42
N VAL A 174 -21.88 -7.29 5.21
CA VAL A 174 -21.14 -6.49 6.22
C VAL A 174 -21.84 -5.16 6.50
N ALA A 175 -22.42 -4.53 5.47
CA ALA A 175 -23.12 -3.26 5.60
C ALA A 175 -24.38 -3.32 6.47
N THR A 176 -24.89 -4.51 6.79
CA THR A 176 -26.09 -4.70 7.61
C THR A 176 -25.78 -5.12 9.05
N LEU A 177 -24.50 -5.30 9.41
CA LEU A 177 -24.09 -5.73 10.74
C LEU A 177 -24.24 -4.62 11.77
N ASN A 178 -24.57 -5.00 13.00
CA ASN A 178 -24.59 -4.13 14.18
C ASN A 178 -23.47 -4.51 15.19
N GLU A 179 -23.41 -3.79 16.32
CA GLU A 179 -22.44 -4.01 17.40
C GLU A 179 -22.49 -5.44 17.97
N GLU A 180 -23.69 -5.98 18.19
CA GLU A 180 -23.90 -7.33 18.72
C GLU A 180 -23.38 -8.39 17.74
N ASP A 181 -23.65 -8.20 16.44
CA ASP A 181 -23.15 -9.07 15.38
C ASP A 181 -21.61 -9.09 15.35
N LEU A 182 -20.96 -7.93 15.48
CA LEU A 182 -19.49 -7.84 15.54
C LEU A 182 -18.92 -8.62 16.73
N ALA A 183 -19.57 -8.54 17.89
CA ALA A 183 -19.18 -9.32 19.06
C ALA A 183 -19.35 -10.84 18.81
N HIS A 184 -20.44 -11.25 18.16
CA HIS A 184 -20.69 -12.65 17.77
C HIS A 184 -19.69 -13.18 16.73
N LEU A 185 -19.24 -12.33 15.81
CA LEU A 185 -18.16 -12.62 14.86
C LEU A 185 -16.79 -12.78 15.55
N GLY A 186 -16.67 -12.42 16.83
CA GLY A 186 -15.44 -12.55 17.61
C GLY A 186 -14.58 -11.29 17.62
N VAL A 187 -15.11 -10.15 17.16
CA VAL A 187 -14.47 -8.84 17.36
C VAL A 187 -14.71 -8.42 18.81
N ARG A 188 -13.80 -8.77 19.72
CA ARG A 188 -13.93 -8.50 21.17
C ARG A 188 -13.19 -7.25 21.65
N ASN A 189 -12.31 -6.68 20.82
CA ASN A 189 -11.60 -5.46 21.20
C ASN A 189 -12.54 -4.26 21.03
N PRO A 190 -12.85 -3.50 22.09
CA PRO A 190 -13.80 -2.38 22.02
C PRO A 190 -13.34 -1.27 21.07
N TYR A 191 -12.03 -1.04 20.96
CA TYR A 191 -11.49 -0.09 19.99
C TYR A 191 -11.77 -0.55 18.55
N HIS A 192 -11.61 -1.85 18.26
CA HIS A 192 -11.92 -2.39 16.93
C HIS A 192 -13.41 -2.41 16.63
N GLN A 193 -14.28 -2.63 17.63
CA GLN A 193 -15.73 -2.58 17.47
C GLN A 193 -16.17 -1.20 17.00
N VAL A 194 -15.83 -0.15 17.75
CA VAL A 194 -16.16 1.25 17.40
C VAL A 194 -15.59 1.65 16.04
N TYR A 195 -14.35 1.21 15.75
CA TYR A 195 -13.71 1.51 14.48
C TYR A 195 -14.40 0.80 13.30
N LEU A 196 -14.78 -0.47 13.45
CA LEU A 196 -15.53 -1.22 12.43
C LEU A 196 -16.94 -0.69 12.26
N GLU A 197 -17.65 -0.33 13.32
CA GLU A 197 -18.99 0.28 13.24
C GLU A 197 -18.96 1.56 12.41
N SER A 198 -17.97 2.41 12.65
CA SER A 198 -17.77 3.65 11.88
C SER A 198 -17.53 3.33 10.39
N ALA A 199 -16.71 2.32 10.10
CA ALA A 199 -16.44 1.88 8.72
C ALA A 199 -17.65 1.23 8.05
N ILE A 200 -18.46 0.46 8.79
CA ILE A 200 -19.72 -0.15 8.34
C ILE A 200 -20.74 0.93 8.01
N GLY A 201 -20.85 1.99 8.84
CA GLY A 201 -21.71 3.12 8.54
C GLY A 201 -21.37 3.80 7.20
N ALA A 202 -20.08 3.99 6.92
CA ALA A 202 -19.62 4.51 5.62
C ALA A 202 -19.94 3.55 4.46
N LEU A 203 -19.75 2.25 4.67
CA LEU A 203 -20.06 1.19 3.71
C LEU A 203 -21.57 1.14 3.40
N PHE A 204 -22.42 1.22 4.42
CA PHE A 204 -23.88 1.27 4.30
C PHE A 204 -24.33 2.47 3.47
N MET A 205 -23.80 3.66 3.75
CA MET A 205 -24.09 4.87 2.97
C MET A 205 -23.69 4.73 1.50
N ARG A 206 -22.59 4.01 1.20
CA ARG A 206 -22.16 3.73 -0.18
C ARG A 206 -23.16 2.83 -0.92
N TYR A 207 -23.70 1.81 -0.26
CA TYR A 207 -24.72 0.94 -0.87
C TYR A 207 -26.04 1.68 -1.07
N ARG A 208 -26.47 2.50 -0.12
CA ARG A 208 -27.71 3.29 -0.21
C ARG A 208 -27.69 4.32 -1.35
N ARG A 209 -26.51 4.82 -1.73
CA ARG A 209 -26.33 5.81 -2.82
C ARG A 209 -26.27 5.20 -4.22
N ARG A 210 -26.17 3.87 -4.38
CA ARG A 210 -26.21 3.23 -5.71
C ARG A 210 -27.67 3.09 -6.16
N PRO A 211 -28.09 3.68 -7.29
CA PRO A 211 -29.41 3.42 -7.83
C PRO A 211 -29.57 1.93 -8.15
N GLN A 212 -30.70 1.37 -7.76
CA GLN A 212 -31.06 -0.03 -7.91
C GLN A 212 -31.36 -0.33 -9.40
N THR A 213 -30.33 -0.44 -10.23
CA THR A 213 -30.46 -0.86 -11.63
C THR A 213 -29.92 -2.29 -11.80
N TYR A 214 -30.64 -3.25 -11.23
CA TYR A 214 -30.59 -4.65 -11.68
C TYR A 214 -32.02 -5.19 -11.70
N PRO A 215 -32.44 -5.89 -12.77
CA PRO A 215 -33.79 -6.42 -12.87
C PRO A 215 -33.99 -7.46 -11.77
N GLN A 216 -35.08 -7.29 -11.01
CA GLN A 216 -35.56 -8.32 -10.11
C GLN A 216 -35.78 -9.59 -10.93
N GLY A 217 -35.05 -10.66 -10.60
CA GLY A 217 -35.33 -12.00 -11.11
C GLY A 217 -36.77 -12.39 -10.75
N PRO A 218 -37.39 -13.32 -11.50
CA PRO A 218 -38.82 -13.56 -11.40
C PRO A 218 -39.19 -13.99 -9.98
N SER A 219 -40.21 -13.32 -9.43
CA SER A 219 -40.85 -13.71 -8.18
C SER A 219 -41.41 -15.12 -8.36
N ILE A 220 -40.87 -16.07 -7.61
CA ILE A 220 -41.42 -17.42 -7.52
C ILE A 220 -42.77 -17.28 -6.81
N ALA A 221 -43.82 -17.76 -7.49
CA ALA A 221 -45.20 -17.82 -7.00
C ALA A 221 -45.34 -18.83 -5.86
#